data_AF-A0A8S4S862-F1
#
_entry.id   AF-A0A8S4S862-F1
#
_cell.length_a   1.000
_cell.length_b   1.000
_cell.length_c   1.000
_cell.angle_alpha   90.00
_cell.angle_beta   90.00
_cell.angle_gamma   90.00
#
_symmetry.space_group_name_H-M   'P 1'
#
loop_
_entity.id
_entity.type
_entity.pdbx_description
1 polymer ?
#
loop_
_entity_poly.entity_id
_entity_poly.type
_entity_poly.pdbx_seq_one_letter_code
_entity_poly.pdbx_strand_id
1 'polypeptide(L)'
;MLYDYDKMKNSEKLDNSDCCFSTLQGFIQSESRKFNIKTENKITLQSPSWLESSMFGQHVFNYVKLIKWLLNTVSTRRKITIEHGNFMMAIILDIILGYLILELLVYDSKALGTLLLVILEKLVNLMYSLLKWLMGAPAGLKLNNAFNKMLGNYFLYHVELWWLFLDMCGEKLDVVLNIYQYVGYLGFTFQAAIISDMMCLATFHCYCIYVYAARLFSLQISGLTALLRLFVGRKYNPLRGGIDSCEYTNQEMFVGTVAFTILLLLLPTTLMYYIVFTMFRVLSLSVQYILAKVIYIIQSLPLYVLILWITRSPKILGNILIEEVESNSSIIFKVKLVCNKSLGDLTEYFKPPVKMLKQFDWSNIVSNVFTGKQII
;
A
#
# COMPACT_ATOMS: atom_id res chain seq x y z
N MET A 1 4.47 -38.44 -21.03
CA MET A 1 4.48 -36.96 -20.93
C MET A 1 3.09 -36.47 -21.27
N LEU A 2 2.36 -35.86 -20.33
CA LEU A 2 1.10 -35.17 -20.66
C LEU A 2 1.48 -33.72 -20.99
N TYR A 3 1.42 -33.39 -22.27
CA TYR A 3 1.77 -32.08 -22.82
C TYR A 3 0.85 -30.98 -22.26
N ASP A 4 1.35 -29.75 -22.24
CA ASP A 4 0.59 -28.56 -21.88
C ASP A 4 -0.29 -28.17 -23.08
N TYR A 5 -1.56 -28.61 -23.05
CA TYR A 5 -2.51 -28.51 -24.17
C TYR A 5 -2.63 -27.08 -24.73
N ASP A 6 -2.59 -26.07 -23.86
CA ASP A 6 -2.69 -24.66 -24.25
C ASP A 6 -1.46 -24.16 -25.01
N LYS A 7 -0.28 -24.74 -24.76
CA LYS A 7 0.95 -24.42 -25.51
C LYS A 7 0.94 -25.00 -26.94
N MET A 8 0.40 -26.21 -27.11
CA MET A 8 0.22 -26.80 -28.45
C MET A 8 -0.90 -26.12 -29.24
N LYS A 9 -1.94 -25.61 -28.56
CA LYS A 9 -3.03 -24.87 -29.20
C LYS A 9 -2.55 -23.59 -29.90
N ASN A 10 -1.56 -22.92 -29.31
CA ASN A 10 -1.08 -21.60 -29.74
C ASN A 10 0.29 -21.64 -30.45
N SER A 11 0.80 -22.81 -30.83
CA SER A 11 2.07 -22.91 -31.57
C SER A 11 1.89 -22.44 -33.02
N GLU A 12 2.78 -21.55 -33.49
CA GLU A 12 2.78 -21.03 -34.86
C GLU A 12 3.63 -21.91 -35.79
N LYS A 13 3.19 -22.03 -37.06
CA LYS A 13 3.91 -22.73 -38.13
C LYS A 13 4.98 -21.85 -38.76
N LEU A 14 6.07 -22.45 -39.25
CA LEU A 14 7.05 -21.77 -40.10
C LEU A 14 6.70 -21.80 -41.61
N ASP A 15 5.95 -22.82 -42.08
CA ASP A 15 5.65 -22.99 -43.51
C ASP A 15 4.16 -23.28 -43.80
N ASN A 16 3.71 -22.77 -44.95
CA ASN A 16 2.31 -22.77 -45.40
C ASN A 16 1.87 -24.08 -46.09
N SER A 17 2.76 -25.05 -46.27
CA SER A 17 2.42 -26.36 -46.79
C SER A 17 2.13 -27.35 -45.66
N ASP A 18 0.91 -27.88 -45.67
CA ASP A 18 0.50 -29.23 -45.23
C ASP A 18 -0.63 -29.31 -44.20
N CYS A 19 -1.66 -30.04 -44.65
CA CYS A 19 -2.99 -30.25 -44.08
C CYS A 19 -2.98 -31.08 -42.78
N CYS A 20 -1.89 -31.79 -42.49
CA CYS A 20 -1.82 -32.71 -41.35
C CYS A 20 -1.78 -31.99 -39.99
N PHE A 21 -1.02 -30.89 -39.90
CA PHE A 21 -0.86 -30.16 -38.63
C PHE A 21 -2.11 -29.37 -38.23
N SER A 22 -2.84 -28.79 -39.20
CA SER A 22 -4.15 -28.16 -38.92
C SER A 22 -5.17 -29.19 -38.45
N THR A 23 -5.10 -30.41 -38.97
CA THR A 23 -5.95 -31.52 -38.52
C THR A 23 -5.60 -31.94 -37.09
N LEU A 24 -4.32 -32.02 -36.74
CA LEU A 24 -3.85 -32.26 -35.36
C LEU A 24 -4.31 -31.14 -34.40
N GLN A 25 -4.16 -29.88 -34.79
CA GLN A 25 -4.62 -28.73 -34.00
C GLN A 25 -6.15 -28.75 -33.82
N GLY A 26 -6.89 -29.16 -34.85
CA GLY A 26 -8.33 -29.40 -34.80
C GLY A 26 -8.70 -30.52 -33.82
N PHE A 27 -7.96 -31.64 -33.80
CA PHE A 27 -8.17 -32.72 -32.84
C PHE A 27 -7.90 -32.27 -31.40
N ILE A 28 -6.80 -31.56 -31.16
CA ILE A 28 -6.45 -31.00 -29.84
C ILE A 28 -7.53 -30.01 -29.37
N GLN A 29 -8.04 -29.15 -30.26
CA GLN A 29 -9.14 -28.23 -29.93
C GLN A 29 -10.46 -28.96 -29.64
N SER A 30 -10.75 -30.06 -30.35
CA SER A 30 -11.95 -30.86 -30.13
C SER A 30 -11.90 -31.63 -28.80
N GLU A 31 -10.72 -32.11 -28.40
CA GLU A 31 -10.48 -32.80 -27.14
C GLU A 31 -10.53 -31.80 -25.96
N SER A 32 -9.97 -30.60 -26.16
CA SER A 32 -10.05 -29.46 -25.24
C SER A 32 -11.49 -29.00 -24.98
N ARG A 33 -12.41 -29.09 -25.95
CA ARG A 33 -13.83 -28.74 -25.71
C ARG A 33 -14.58 -29.79 -24.90
N LYS A 34 -14.15 -31.06 -24.94
CA LYS A 34 -14.74 -32.15 -24.16
C LYS A 34 -14.33 -32.10 -22.68
N PHE A 35 -13.10 -31.69 -22.40
CA PHE A 35 -12.65 -31.39 -21.04
C PHE A 35 -12.80 -29.90 -20.80
N ASN A 36 -13.87 -29.46 -20.13
CA ASN A 36 -13.96 -28.10 -19.56
C ASN A 36 -12.81 -27.88 -18.57
N ILE A 37 -11.62 -27.55 -19.08
CA ILE A 37 -10.49 -27.07 -18.31
C ILE A 37 -10.91 -25.68 -17.87
N LYS A 38 -11.51 -25.59 -16.68
CA LYS A 38 -11.82 -24.33 -16.00
C LYS A 38 -10.60 -23.44 -16.10
N THR A 39 -10.71 -22.40 -16.93
CA THR A 39 -9.89 -21.20 -16.87
C THR A 39 -9.82 -20.78 -15.41
N GLU A 40 -8.60 -20.58 -14.93
CA GLU A 40 -8.24 -20.39 -13.53
C GLU A 40 -9.22 -19.46 -12.82
N ASN A 41 -9.73 -19.91 -11.66
CA ASN A 41 -10.45 -19.06 -10.72
C ASN A 41 -9.50 -17.94 -10.28
N LYS A 42 -9.53 -16.81 -11.00
CA LYS A 42 -8.78 -15.60 -10.65
C LYS A 42 -9.22 -15.19 -9.25
N ILE A 43 -8.35 -15.38 -8.26
CA ILE A 43 -8.71 -15.11 -6.87
C ILE A 43 -8.95 -13.62 -6.72
N THR A 44 -10.15 -13.27 -6.27
CA THR A 44 -10.46 -11.91 -5.85
C THR A 44 -9.89 -11.68 -4.45
N LEU A 45 -8.64 -11.21 -4.38
CA LEU A 45 -8.04 -10.67 -3.16
C LEU A 45 -8.56 -9.25 -2.90
N GLN A 46 -9.83 -9.14 -2.52
CA GLN A 46 -10.34 -7.95 -1.84
C GLN A 46 -10.41 -8.24 -0.35
N SER A 47 -9.73 -7.41 0.44
CA SER A 47 -9.85 -7.36 1.89
C SER A 47 -11.15 -6.64 2.25
N PRO A 48 -11.80 -7.02 3.36
CA PRO A 48 -13.00 -6.32 3.82
C PRO A 48 -12.64 -4.92 4.33
N SER A 49 -13.56 -3.97 4.19
CA SER A 49 -13.34 -2.54 4.49
C SER A 49 -12.97 -2.24 5.94
N TRP A 50 -13.43 -3.06 6.90
CA TRP A 50 -13.09 -2.90 8.32
C TRP A 50 -11.61 -3.20 8.64
N LEU A 51 -10.87 -3.84 7.73
CA LEU A 51 -9.43 -4.08 7.86
C LEU A 51 -8.57 -3.03 7.14
N GLU A 52 -9.15 -2.01 6.51
CA GLU A 52 -8.38 -1.03 5.72
C GLU A 52 -7.34 -0.25 6.53
N SER A 53 -7.54 -0.12 7.84
CA SER A 53 -6.64 0.63 8.73
C SER A 53 -5.40 -0.15 9.18
N SER A 54 -5.49 -1.48 9.34
CA SER A 54 -4.41 -2.33 9.87
C SER A 54 -3.72 -3.10 8.74
N MET A 55 -2.42 -2.87 8.59
CA MET A 55 -1.62 -3.57 7.60
C MET A 55 -1.40 -5.03 8.02
N PHE A 56 -1.24 -5.30 9.32
CA PHE A 56 -1.15 -6.66 9.84
C PHE A 56 -2.41 -7.47 9.54
N GLY A 57 -3.59 -6.92 9.83
CA GLY A 57 -4.86 -7.59 9.57
C GLY A 57 -5.08 -7.91 8.09
N GLN A 58 -4.78 -6.96 7.20
CA GLN A 58 -4.85 -7.19 5.75
C GLN A 58 -3.86 -8.26 5.29
N HIS A 59 -2.64 -8.23 5.84
CA HIS A 59 -1.61 -9.20 5.50
C HIS A 59 -2.00 -10.61 5.91
N VAL A 60 -2.43 -10.81 7.16
CA VAL A 60 -2.94 -12.10 7.65
C VAL A 60 -4.08 -12.61 6.77
N PHE A 61 -5.06 -11.76 6.45
CA PHE A 61 -6.20 -12.16 5.64
C PHE A 61 -5.81 -12.57 4.21
N ASN A 62 -4.94 -11.78 3.56
CA ASN A 62 -4.44 -12.09 2.23
C ASN A 62 -3.56 -13.34 2.24
N TYR A 63 -2.73 -13.52 3.26
CA TYR A 63 -1.87 -14.69 3.43
C TYR A 63 -2.68 -15.98 3.60
N VAL A 64 -3.75 -15.96 4.41
CA VAL A 64 -4.68 -17.09 4.55
C VAL A 64 -5.35 -17.45 3.22
N LYS A 65 -5.76 -16.45 2.42
CA LYS A 65 -6.31 -16.69 1.07
C LYS A 65 -5.28 -17.34 0.15
N LEU A 66 -4.02 -16.90 0.19
CA LEU A 66 -2.93 -17.46 -0.61
C LEU A 66 -2.58 -18.89 -0.19
N ILE A 67 -2.58 -19.19 1.11
CA ILE A 67 -2.42 -20.57 1.60
C ILE A 67 -3.58 -21.44 1.13
N LYS A 68 -4.83 -20.96 1.23
CA LYS A 68 -6.00 -21.72 0.79
C LYS A 68 -5.95 -22.01 -0.72
N TRP A 69 -5.47 -21.07 -1.52
CA TRP A 69 -5.20 -21.28 -2.95
C TRP A 69 -4.19 -22.40 -3.16
N LEU A 70 -3.07 -22.35 -2.46
CA LEU A 70 -2.01 -23.35 -2.58
C LEU A 70 -2.49 -24.74 -2.16
N LEU A 71 -3.18 -24.86 -1.02
CA LEU A 71 -3.73 -26.12 -0.51
C LEU A 71 -4.79 -26.71 -1.45
N ASN A 72 -5.69 -25.87 -1.99
CA ASN A 72 -6.72 -26.33 -2.91
C ASN A 72 -6.10 -26.90 -4.20
N THR A 73 -5.03 -26.27 -4.71
CA THR A 73 -4.32 -26.79 -5.88
C THR A 73 -3.62 -28.11 -5.59
N VAL A 74 -2.94 -28.25 -4.44
CA VAL A 74 -2.26 -29.50 -4.05
C VAL A 74 -3.26 -30.64 -3.85
N SER A 75 -4.42 -30.36 -3.25
CA SER A 75 -5.47 -31.36 -3.02
C SER A 75 -6.20 -31.78 -4.31
N THR A 76 -6.45 -30.84 -5.21
CA THR A 76 -7.25 -31.10 -6.44
C THR A 76 -6.40 -31.57 -7.62
N ARG A 77 -5.15 -31.11 -7.75
CA ARG A 77 -4.27 -31.41 -8.88
C ARG A 77 -2.93 -31.96 -8.39
N ARG A 78 -2.59 -33.19 -8.78
CA ARG A 78 -1.29 -33.83 -8.49
C ARG A 78 -0.07 -33.15 -9.15
N LYS A 79 -0.20 -31.95 -9.74
CA LYS A 79 0.90 -31.23 -10.42
C LYS A 79 1.00 -29.80 -9.89
N ILE A 80 2.17 -29.49 -9.34
CA ILE A 80 2.56 -28.15 -8.86
C ILE A 80 2.92 -27.29 -10.09
N THR A 81 2.23 -26.18 -10.30
CA THR A 81 2.59 -25.21 -11.37
C THR A 81 3.77 -24.33 -10.93
N ILE A 82 4.40 -23.65 -11.88
CA ILE A 82 5.59 -22.81 -11.63
C ILE A 82 5.26 -21.63 -10.70
N GLU A 83 4.05 -21.07 -10.80
CA GLU A 83 3.57 -20.00 -9.92
C GLU A 83 3.50 -20.43 -8.45
N HIS A 84 2.99 -21.64 -8.20
CA HIS A 84 2.95 -22.20 -6.85
C HIS A 84 4.37 -22.43 -6.32
N GLY A 85 5.29 -22.87 -7.17
CA GLY A 85 6.71 -22.99 -6.83
C GLY A 85 7.33 -21.64 -6.45
N ASN A 86 7.04 -20.57 -7.21
CA ASN A 86 7.49 -19.21 -6.90
C ASN A 86 6.99 -18.77 -5.52
N PHE A 87 5.69 -18.97 -5.25
CA PHE A 87 5.10 -18.61 -3.98
C PHE A 87 5.68 -19.40 -2.81
N MET A 88 5.90 -20.72 -2.96
CA MET A 88 6.53 -21.55 -1.93
C MET A 88 7.96 -21.10 -1.63
N MET A 89 8.76 -20.81 -2.66
CA MET A 89 10.12 -20.31 -2.47
C MET A 89 10.12 -18.93 -1.82
N ALA A 90 9.17 -18.06 -2.16
CA ALA A 90 9.00 -16.77 -1.50
C ALA A 90 8.66 -16.92 -0.01
N ILE A 91 7.78 -17.86 0.37
CA ILE A 91 7.48 -18.17 1.77
C ILE A 91 8.74 -18.65 2.51
N ILE A 92 9.50 -19.57 1.91
CA ILE A 92 10.73 -20.09 2.54
C ILE A 92 11.73 -18.96 2.77
N LEU A 93 11.95 -18.10 1.76
CA LEU A 93 12.83 -16.94 1.91
C LEU A 93 12.33 -15.98 2.99
N ASP A 94 11.01 -15.71 3.03
CA ASP A 94 10.41 -14.81 4.00
C ASP A 94 10.58 -15.31 5.44
N ILE A 95 10.45 -16.62 5.68
CA ILE A 95 10.70 -17.24 6.99
C ILE A 95 12.18 -17.15 7.37
N ILE A 96 13.10 -17.44 6.44
CA ILE A 96 14.55 -17.35 6.69
C ILE A 96 14.94 -15.91 7.03
N LEU A 97 14.51 -14.93 6.23
CA LEU A 97 14.75 -13.52 6.49
C LEU A 97 14.13 -13.07 7.82
N GLY A 98 12.92 -13.54 8.11
CA GLY A 98 12.24 -13.25 9.36
C GLY A 98 13.03 -13.74 10.57
N TYR A 99 13.52 -14.98 10.53
CA TYR A 99 14.33 -15.55 11.60
C TYR A 99 15.63 -14.76 11.81
N LEU A 100 16.38 -14.47 10.74
CA LEU A 100 17.64 -13.71 10.81
C LEU A 100 17.44 -12.31 11.41
N ILE A 101 16.38 -11.61 11.00
CA ILE A 101 16.08 -10.26 11.49
C ILE A 101 15.58 -10.31 12.93
N LEU A 102 14.78 -11.32 13.29
CA LEU A 102 14.29 -11.48 14.65
C LEU A 102 15.43 -11.76 15.62
N GLU A 103 16.36 -12.64 15.26
CA GLU A 103 17.54 -12.96 16.07
C GLU A 103 18.41 -11.71 16.29
N LEU A 104 18.63 -10.91 15.23
CA LEU A 104 19.37 -9.65 15.33
C LEU A 104 18.67 -8.64 16.26
N LEU A 105 17.35 -8.51 16.14
CA LEU A 105 16.61 -7.50 16.89
C LEU A 105 16.48 -7.93 18.36
N VAL A 106 16.00 -9.16 18.60
CA VAL A 106 15.53 -9.66 19.91
C VAL A 106 16.66 -10.24 20.77
N TYR A 107 17.90 -10.28 20.27
CA TYR A 107 19.07 -10.75 21.02
C TYR A 107 19.10 -10.21 22.47
N ASP A 108 18.79 -8.92 22.64
CA ASP A 108 18.52 -8.31 23.95
C ASP A 108 17.15 -7.62 23.97
N SER A 109 16.11 -8.41 24.22
CA SER A 109 14.72 -7.93 24.31
C SER A 109 14.52 -6.81 25.33
N LYS A 110 15.29 -6.78 26.43
CA LYS A 110 15.22 -5.72 27.44
C LYS A 110 15.85 -4.43 26.92
N ALA A 111 17.01 -4.52 26.27
CA ALA A 111 17.64 -3.36 25.64
C ALA A 111 16.80 -2.79 24.49
N LEU A 112 16.11 -3.64 23.71
CA LEU A 112 15.14 -3.16 22.73
C LEU A 112 14.01 -2.37 23.38
N GLY A 113 13.43 -2.88 24.46
CA GLY A 113 12.32 -2.23 25.14
C GLY A 113 12.71 -0.86 25.67
N THR A 114 13.88 -0.75 26.31
CA THR A 114 14.40 0.54 26.80
C THR A 114 14.74 1.48 25.64
N LEU A 115 15.35 0.98 24.56
CA LEU A 115 15.62 1.78 23.36
C LEU A 115 14.33 2.35 22.76
N LEU A 116 13.28 1.54 22.64
CA LEU A 116 11.99 1.97 22.12
C LEU A 116 11.36 3.08 22.98
N LEU A 117 11.39 2.93 24.32
CA LEU A 117 10.91 3.97 25.22
C LEU A 117 11.69 5.27 25.07
N VAL A 118 13.03 5.20 25.01
CA VAL A 118 13.89 6.37 24.80
C VAL A 118 13.60 7.05 23.46
N ILE A 119 13.37 6.29 22.39
CA ILE A 119 13.00 6.83 21.09
C ILE A 119 11.64 7.53 21.17
N LEU A 120 10.64 6.89 21.78
CA LEU A 120 9.29 7.45 21.93
C LEU A 120 9.32 8.74 22.76
N GLU A 121 10.01 8.74 23.90
CA GLU A 121 10.21 9.93 24.73
C GLU A 121 10.89 11.06 23.94
N LYS A 122 11.95 10.75 23.20
CA LYS A 122 12.65 11.74 22.36
C LYS A 122 11.73 12.32 21.29
N LEU A 123 10.88 11.50 20.65
CA LEU A 123 9.92 11.95 19.65
C LEU A 123 8.87 12.89 20.28
N VAL A 124 8.36 12.57 21.47
CA VAL A 124 7.41 13.44 22.18
C VAL A 124 8.06 14.76 22.60
N ASN A 125 9.29 14.72 23.11
CA ASN A 125 10.03 15.93 23.46
C ASN A 125 10.32 16.82 22.24
N LEU A 126 10.61 16.21 21.08
CA LEU A 126 10.76 16.94 19.82
C LEU A 126 9.44 17.62 19.40
N MET A 127 8.30 16.94 19.54
CA MET A 127 6.97 17.51 19.31
C MET A 127 6.66 18.68 20.24
N TYR A 128 6.96 18.53 21.53
CA TYR A 128 6.79 19.60 22.51
C TYR A 128 7.63 20.83 22.14
N SER A 129 8.90 20.63 21.82
CA SER A 129 9.83 21.70 21.38
C SER A 129 9.35 22.38 20.10
N LEU A 130 8.90 21.60 19.11
CA LEU A 130 8.36 22.12 17.86
C LEU A 130 7.12 23.00 18.09
N LEU A 131 6.19 22.57 18.95
CA LEU A 131 5.01 23.37 19.31
C LEU A 131 5.39 24.66 20.04
N LYS A 132 6.36 24.62 20.96
CA LYS A 132 6.88 25.83 21.61
C LYS A 132 7.55 26.78 20.61
N TRP A 133 8.28 26.25 19.63
CA TRP A 133 8.88 27.04 18.55
C TRP A 133 7.79 27.69 17.68
N LEU A 134 6.72 26.96 17.34
CA LEU A 134 5.57 27.49 16.60
C LEU A 134 4.84 28.60 17.36
N MET A 135 4.70 28.49 18.69
CA MET A 135 4.09 29.51 19.54
C MET A 135 4.90 30.82 19.63
N GLY A 136 6.17 30.80 19.26
CA GLY A 136 7.05 31.97 19.22
C GLY A 136 6.91 32.77 17.93
N ALA A 137 8.02 32.93 17.21
CA ALA A 137 8.10 33.60 15.92
C ALA A 137 8.75 32.66 14.89
N PRO A 138 8.04 31.60 14.45
CA PRO A 138 8.61 30.60 13.55
C PRO A 138 9.01 31.23 12.22
N ALA A 139 10.25 31.00 11.78
CA ALA A 139 10.82 31.55 10.54
C ALA A 139 10.70 33.10 10.42
N GLY A 140 10.62 33.82 11.54
CA GLY A 140 10.46 35.28 11.55
C GLY A 140 9.04 35.78 11.19
N LEU A 141 8.07 34.87 11.03
CA LEU A 141 6.69 35.23 10.73
C LEU A 141 5.99 35.79 11.97
N LYS A 142 5.38 36.98 11.82
CA LYS A 142 4.59 37.61 12.86
C LYS A 142 3.17 37.04 12.87
N LEU A 143 3.00 35.92 13.57
CA LEU A 143 1.71 35.27 13.76
C LEU A 143 0.82 36.05 14.74
N ASN A 144 -0.50 35.84 14.67
CA ASN A 144 -1.41 36.38 15.68
C ASN A 144 -1.11 35.74 17.04
N ASN A 145 -0.58 36.51 17.99
CA ASN A 145 -0.05 36.00 19.26
C ASN A 145 -1.13 35.30 20.13
N ALA A 146 -2.30 35.91 20.29
CA ALA A 146 -3.37 35.35 21.11
C ALA A 146 -3.85 34.01 20.55
N PHE A 147 -4.11 33.96 19.25
CA PHE A 147 -4.55 32.75 18.57
C PHE A 147 -3.46 31.68 18.49
N ASN A 148 -2.21 32.06 18.24
CA ASN A 148 -1.06 31.15 18.22
C ASN A 148 -0.86 30.48 19.59
N LYS A 149 -0.95 31.25 20.68
CA LYS A 149 -0.87 30.70 22.04
C LYS A 149 -2.02 29.76 22.36
N MET A 150 -3.26 30.12 22.02
CA MET A 150 -4.42 29.26 22.21
C MET A 150 -4.26 27.92 21.51
N LEU A 151 -3.89 27.96 20.23
CA LEU A 151 -3.78 26.79 19.36
C LEU A 151 -2.58 25.92 19.74
N GLY A 152 -1.44 26.54 20.07
CA GLY A 152 -0.28 25.86 20.62
C GLY A 152 -0.56 25.15 21.95
N ASN A 153 -1.23 25.82 22.89
CA ASN A 153 -1.64 25.19 24.16
C ASN A 153 -2.61 24.02 23.94
N TYR A 154 -3.57 24.17 23.03
CA TYR A 154 -4.51 23.09 22.67
C TYR A 154 -3.79 21.86 22.11
N PHE A 155 -2.80 22.03 21.23
CA PHE A 155 -2.02 20.91 20.71
C PHE A 155 -1.02 20.35 21.71
N LEU A 156 -0.43 21.19 22.57
CA LEU A 156 0.42 20.72 23.68
C LEU A 156 -0.35 19.80 24.61
N TYR A 157 -1.60 20.12 24.93
CA TYR A 157 -2.46 19.23 25.72
C TYR A 157 -2.62 17.84 25.08
N HIS A 158 -2.71 17.74 23.75
CA HIS A 158 -2.78 16.44 23.06
C HIS A 158 -1.47 15.65 23.18
N VAL A 159 -0.34 16.36 23.15
CA VAL A 159 0.99 15.74 23.34
C VAL A 159 1.16 15.26 24.78
N GLU A 160 0.70 16.03 25.78
CA GLU A 160 0.70 15.64 27.19
C GLU A 160 -0.21 14.44 27.45
N LEU A 161 -1.41 14.42 26.87
CA LEU A 161 -2.32 13.27 26.94
C LEU A 161 -1.66 12.02 26.33
N TRP A 162 -0.96 12.18 25.20
CA TRP A 162 -0.22 11.09 24.58
C TRP A 162 0.93 10.59 25.45
N TRP A 163 1.63 11.49 26.14
CA TRP A 163 2.67 11.10 27.10
C TRP A 163 2.12 10.23 28.23
N LEU A 164 0.99 10.61 28.83
CA LEU A 164 0.31 9.80 29.85
C LEU A 164 -0.10 8.43 29.30
N PHE A 165 -0.58 8.38 28.06
CA PHE A 165 -0.90 7.12 27.39
C PHE A 165 0.35 6.24 27.20
N LEU A 166 1.47 6.81 26.78
CA LEU A 166 2.73 6.08 26.61
C LEU A 166 3.25 5.54 27.94
N ASP A 167 3.15 6.29 29.02
CA ASP A 167 3.56 5.86 30.36
C ASP A 167 2.79 4.60 30.80
N MET A 168 1.47 4.61 30.64
CA MET A 168 0.62 3.43 30.91
C MET A 168 0.91 2.26 29.96
N CYS A 169 1.23 2.54 28.70
CA CYS A 169 1.57 1.49 27.73
C CYS A 169 2.97 0.90 27.95
N GLY A 170 3.89 1.69 28.49
CA GLY A 170 5.26 1.30 28.79
C GLY A 170 5.32 0.09 29.72
N GLU A 171 4.44 0.04 30.72
CA GLU A 171 4.33 -1.12 31.64
C GLU A 171 3.93 -2.43 30.95
N LYS A 172 3.32 -2.36 29.76
CA LYS A 172 2.86 -3.52 28.98
C LYS A 172 3.74 -3.79 27.77
N LEU A 173 4.85 -3.07 27.61
CA LEU A 173 5.71 -3.15 26.43
C LEU A 173 6.32 -4.55 26.26
N ASP A 174 6.69 -5.22 27.37
CA ASP A 174 7.21 -6.60 27.34
C ASP A 174 6.21 -7.58 26.71
N VAL A 175 4.91 -7.42 26.99
CA VAL A 175 3.86 -8.26 26.40
C VAL A 175 3.78 -8.04 24.89
N VAL A 176 3.86 -6.78 24.45
CA VAL A 176 3.83 -6.42 23.03
C VAL A 176 5.05 -6.99 22.30
N LEU A 177 6.25 -6.89 22.90
CA LEU A 177 7.47 -7.47 22.34
C LEU A 177 7.40 -8.99 22.26
N ASN A 178 6.83 -9.67 23.26
CA ASN A 178 6.64 -11.12 23.21
C ASN A 178 5.67 -11.52 22.10
N ILE A 179 4.56 -10.79 21.91
CA ILE A 179 3.64 -11.03 20.79
C ILE A 179 4.36 -10.82 19.45
N TYR A 180 5.14 -9.74 19.33
CA TYR A 180 5.95 -9.47 18.14
C TYR A 180 6.92 -10.60 17.84
N GLN A 181 7.57 -11.18 18.86
CA GLN A 181 8.46 -12.33 18.70
C GLN A 181 7.74 -13.56 18.15
N TYR A 182 6.62 -13.96 18.75
CA TYR A 182 5.87 -15.13 18.29
C TYR A 182 5.38 -14.99 16.86
N VAL A 183 4.86 -13.81 16.50
CA VAL A 183 4.41 -13.54 15.14
C VAL A 183 5.61 -13.41 14.18
N GLY A 184 6.74 -12.92 14.67
CA GLY A 184 7.96 -12.74 13.89
C GLY A 184 8.51 -14.02 13.29
N TYR A 185 8.29 -15.17 13.94
CA TYR A 185 8.67 -16.48 13.40
C TYR A 185 7.89 -16.89 12.13
N LEU A 186 6.75 -16.26 11.83
CA LEU A 186 5.98 -16.53 10.61
C LEU A 186 6.64 -15.95 9.35
N GLY A 187 7.57 -15.00 9.50
CA GLY A 187 8.30 -14.40 8.40
C GLY A 187 8.51 -12.90 8.55
N PHE A 188 9.44 -12.35 7.77
CA PHE A 188 9.75 -10.92 7.79
C PHE A 188 8.57 -10.06 7.33
N THR A 189 7.74 -10.55 6.39
CA THR A 189 6.55 -9.80 5.96
C THR A 189 5.56 -9.56 7.09
N PHE A 190 5.42 -10.51 8.02
CA PHE A 190 4.58 -10.33 9.22
C PHE A 190 5.19 -9.32 10.21
N GLN A 191 6.51 -9.35 10.39
CA GLN A 191 7.23 -8.37 11.20
C GLN A 191 7.05 -6.94 10.66
N ALA A 192 7.27 -6.74 9.36
CA ALA A 192 7.05 -5.47 8.69
C ALA A 192 5.59 -4.99 8.80
N ALA A 193 4.63 -5.92 8.77
CA ALA A 193 3.22 -5.60 8.95
C ALA A 193 2.89 -5.07 10.34
N ILE A 194 3.41 -5.70 11.41
CA ILE A 194 3.26 -5.22 12.79
C ILE A 194 3.97 -3.89 12.98
N ILE A 195 5.20 -3.73 12.48
CA ILE A 195 5.98 -2.49 12.63
C ILE A 195 5.21 -1.30 12.04
N SER A 196 4.57 -1.46 10.89
CA SER A 196 3.73 -0.40 10.32
C SER A 196 2.56 -0.01 11.22
N ASP A 197 1.89 -0.99 11.84
CA ASP A 197 0.75 -0.73 12.71
C ASP A 197 1.21 -0.08 14.05
N MET A 198 2.36 -0.51 14.59
CA MET A 198 3.01 0.15 15.72
C MET A 198 3.42 1.60 15.38
N MET A 199 3.93 1.86 14.17
CA MET A 199 4.24 3.21 13.73
C MET A 199 2.98 4.08 13.59
N CYS A 200 1.89 3.50 13.10
CA CYS A 200 0.59 4.18 13.03
C CYS A 200 0.10 4.59 14.44
N LEU A 201 0.19 3.67 15.40
CA LEU A 201 -0.11 3.94 16.81
C LEU A 201 0.82 5.04 17.37
N ALA A 202 2.13 4.92 17.18
CA ALA A 202 3.12 5.87 17.68
C ALA A 202 2.90 7.30 17.16
N THR A 203 2.40 7.44 15.92
CA THR A 203 2.12 8.73 15.27
C THR A 203 0.65 9.17 15.36
N PHE A 204 -0.16 8.48 16.17
CA PHE A 204 -1.60 8.75 16.29
C PHE A 204 -1.90 10.17 16.78
N HIS A 205 -1.20 10.65 17.81
CA HIS A 205 -1.38 12.01 18.34
C HIS A 205 -1.08 13.08 17.26
N CYS A 206 -0.04 12.90 16.44
CA CYS A 206 0.25 13.77 15.30
C CYS A 206 -0.88 13.75 14.26
N TYR A 207 -1.47 12.57 14.00
CA TYR A 207 -2.62 12.45 13.11
C TYR A 207 -3.85 13.20 13.65
N CYS A 208 -4.14 13.09 14.95
CA CYS A 208 -5.23 13.86 15.57
C CYS A 208 -5.01 15.37 15.42
N ILE A 209 -3.80 15.86 15.72
CA ILE A 209 -3.46 17.27 15.55
C ILE A 209 -3.59 17.72 14.09
N TYR A 210 -3.10 16.91 13.16
CA TYR A 210 -3.27 17.13 11.71
C TYR A 210 -4.76 17.26 11.34
N VAL A 211 -5.62 16.35 11.83
CA VAL A 211 -7.06 16.38 11.55
C VAL A 211 -7.70 17.68 12.02
N TYR A 212 -7.35 18.16 13.22
CA TYR A 212 -7.83 19.44 13.73
C TYR A 212 -7.31 20.62 12.89
N ALA A 213 -6.01 20.64 12.58
CA ALA A 213 -5.41 21.69 11.77
C ALA A 213 -6.00 21.75 10.35
N ALA A 214 -6.21 20.60 9.71
CA ALA A 214 -6.83 20.50 8.38
C ALA A 214 -8.28 21.00 8.39
N ARG A 215 -9.07 20.62 9.39
CA ARG A 215 -10.45 21.11 9.54
C ARG A 215 -10.49 22.62 9.75
N LEU A 216 -9.65 23.14 10.64
CA LEU A 216 -9.57 24.56 10.92
C LEU A 216 -9.15 25.37 9.68
N PHE A 217 -8.16 24.87 8.93
CA PHE A 217 -7.73 25.48 7.67
C PHE A 217 -8.85 25.46 6.62
N SER A 218 -9.52 24.32 6.44
CA SER A 218 -10.65 24.18 5.53
C SER A 218 -11.81 25.13 5.88
N LEU A 219 -12.13 25.28 7.17
CA LEU A 219 -13.13 26.23 7.66
C LEU A 219 -12.74 27.67 7.33
N GLN A 220 -11.47 28.05 7.52
CA GLN A 220 -11.01 29.41 7.20
C GLN A 220 -11.04 29.70 5.70
N ILE A 221 -10.58 28.76 4.86
CA ILE A 221 -10.63 28.94 3.40
C ILE A 221 -12.08 29.00 2.90
N SER A 222 -12.96 28.14 3.40
CA SER A 222 -14.39 28.15 3.07
C SER A 222 -15.06 29.45 3.53
N GLY A 223 -14.74 29.93 4.73
CA GLY A 223 -15.23 31.18 5.28
C GLY A 223 -14.76 32.40 4.48
N LEU A 224 -13.46 32.48 4.16
CA LEU A 224 -12.91 33.52 3.28
C LEU A 224 -13.57 33.49 1.90
N THR A 225 -13.76 32.30 1.32
CA THR A 225 -14.44 32.15 0.02
C THR A 225 -15.89 32.63 0.08
N ALA A 226 -16.61 32.31 1.15
CA ALA A 226 -17.99 32.78 1.34
C ALA A 226 -18.06 34.31 1.49
N LEU A 227 -17.14 34.91 2.24
CA LEU A 227 -17.07 36.37 2.41
C LEU A 227 -16.62 37.10 1.14
N LEU A 228 -15.72 36.51 0.35
CA LEU A 228 -15.39 37.04 -0.99
C LEU A 228 -16.62 37.07 -1.91
N ARG A 229 -17.48 36.04 -1.84
CA ARG A 229 -18.74 36.04 -2.59
C ARG A 229 -19.69 37.12 -2.08
N LEU A 230 -19.76 37.35 -0.77
CA LEU A 230 -20.54 38.42 -0.16
C LEU A 230 -20.15 39.79 -0.75
N PHE A 231 -18.86 40.10 -0.87
CA PHE A 231 -18.39 41.37 -1.47
C PHE A 231 -18.75 41.53 -2.95
N VAL A 232 -18.93 40.42 -3.67
CA VAL A 232 -19.34 40.42 -5.09
C VAL A 232 -20.87 40.43 -5.23
N GLY A 233 -21.64 40.41 -4.13
CA GLY A 233 -23.09 40.30 -4.19
C GLY A 233 -23.57 38.91 -4.60
N ARG A 234 -22.83 37.85 -4.24
CA ARG A 234 -23.12 36.46 -4.60
C ARG A 234 -23.28 35.58 -3.36
N LYS A 235 -24.18 34.61 -3.42
CA LYS A 235 -24.45 33.62 -2.37
C LYS A 235 -24.50 32.22 -2.95
N TYR A 236 -23.92 31.25 -2.25
CA TYR A 236 -24.11 29.83 -2.63
C TYR A 236 -25.47 29.34 -2.15
N ASN A 237 -26.22 28.71 -3.06
CA ASN A 237 -27.51 28.12 -2.78
C ASN A 237 -27.41 26.59 -2.82
N PRO A 238 -27.41 25.91 -1.66
CA PRO A 238 -27.33 24.45 -1.60
C PRO A 238 -28.49 23.74 -2.32
N LEU A 239 -29.67 24.35 -2.37
CA LEU A 239 -30.87 23.75 -2.97
C LEU A 239 -30.77 23.68 -4.50
N ARG A 240 -30.08 24.65 -5.12
CA ARG A 240 -29.86 24.71 -6.57
C ARG A 240 -28.47 24.24 -6.98
N GLY A 241 -27.59 23.94 -6.02
CA GLY A 241 -26.19 23.60 -6.26
C GLY A 241 -25.38 24.72 -6.94
N GLY A 242 -25.88 25.96 -6.93
CA GLY A 242 -25.38 27.07 -7.74
C GLY A 242 -25.06 28.33 -6.93
N ILE A 243 -24.54 29.35 -7.63
CA ILE A 243 -24.25 30.67 -7.05
C ILE A 243 -25.32 31.63 -7.56
N ASP A 244 -26.10 32.21 -6.64
CA ASP A 244 -27.15 33.19 -6.92
C ASP A 244 -26.64 34.60 -6.61
N SER A 245 -27.15 35.60 -7.34
CA SER A 245 -26.97 37.01 -6.98
C SER A 245 -27.83 37.36 -5.77
N CYS A 246 -27.29 38.13 -4.83
CA CYS A 246 -27.98 38.60 -3.64
C CYS A 246 -27.62 40.06 -3.40
N GLU A 247 -28.62 40.89 -3.15
CA GLU A 247 -28.39 42.27 -2.72
C GLU A 247 -28.10 42.26 -1.22
N TYR A 248 -26.99 42.89 -0.84
CA TYR A 248 -26.57 43.05 0.56
C TYR A 248 -26.66 44.51 0.95
N THR A 249 -27.16 44.75 2.16
CA THR A 249 -27.17 46.07 2.76
C THR A 249 -25.75 46.53 3.14
N ASN A 250 -25.56 47.84 3.27
CA ASN A 250 -24.27 48.42 3.70
C ASN A 250 -23.80 47.87 5.07
N GLN A 251 -24.76 47.57 5.97
CA GLN A 251 -24.46 47.01 7.29
C GLN A 251 -23.93 45.57 7.19
N GLU A 252 -24.52 44.74 6.33
CA GLU A 252 -24.06 43.36 6.09
C GLU A 252 -22.67 43.34 5.44
N MET A 253 -22.43 44.23 4.48
CA MET A 253 -21.10 44.36 3.86
C MET A 253 -20.04 44.81 4.87
N PHE A 254 -20.38 45.71 5.80
CA PHE A 254 -19.47 46.14 6.86
C PHE A 254 -19.11 44.98 7.80
N VAL A 255 -20.09 44.23 8.29
CA VAL A 255 -19.84 43.04 9.15
C VAL A 255 -19.02 42.00 8.39
N GLY A 256 -19.33 41.76 7.11
CA GLY A 256 -18.55 40.87 6.26
C GLY A 256 -17.09 41.30 6.11
N THR A 257 -16.84 42.60 6.01
CA THR A 257 -15.48 43.18 5.91
C THR A 257 -14.70 42.97 7.20
N VAL A 258 -15.31 43.21 8.37
CA VAL A 258 -14.68 42.96 9.68
C VAL A 258 -14.39 41.46 9.86
N ALA A 259 -15.35 40.59 9.55
CA ALA A 259 -15.14 39.14 9.62
C ALA A 259 -14.03 38.65 8.67
N PHE A 260 -14.00 39.20 7.44
CA PHE A 260 -13.00 38.84 6.43
C PHE A 260 -11.60 39.22 6.87
N THR A 261 -11.44 40.46 7.35
CA THR A 261 -10.14 40.94 7.86
C THR A 261 -9.66 40.11 9.05
N ILE A 262 -10.53 39.76 9.99
CA ILE A 262 -10.19 38.86 11.11
C ILE A 262 -9.72 37.50 10.60
N LEU A 263 -10.51 36.83 9.73
CA LEU A 263 -10.14 35.51 9.20
C LEU A 263 -8.84 35.56 8.38
N LEU A 264 -8.65 36.60 7.57
CA LEU A 264 -7.44 36.79 6.76
C LEU A 264 -6.20 36.97 7.65
N LEU A 265 -6.32 37.73 8.75
CA LEU A 265 -5.22 37.94 9.70
C LEU A 265 -4.90 36.71 10.56
N LEU A 266 -5.86 35.81 10.75
CA LEU A 266 -5.67 34.53 11.47
C LEU A 266 -5.14 33.41 10.57
N LEU A 267 -5.31 33.53 9.25
CA LEU A 267 -4.94 32.51 8.27
C LEU A 267 -3.45 32.13 8.28
N PRO A 268 -2.47 33.06 8.42
CA PRO A 268 -1.06 32.68 8.46
C PRO A 268 -0.74 31.73 9.62
N THR A 269 -1.40 31.93 10.77
CA THR A 269 -1.21 31.07 11.94
C THR A 269 -1.73 29.67 11.65
N THR A 270 -2.97 29.51 11.19
CA THR A 270 -3.52 28.16 10.91
C THR A 270 -2.76 27.45 9.80
N LEU A 271 -2.36 28.18 8.75
CA LEU A 271 -1.60 27.65 7.63
C LEU A 271 -0.27 27.06 8.10
N MET A 272 0.44 27.74 9.01
CA MET A 272 1.71 27.24 9.54
C MET A 272 1.52 25.89 10.26
N TYR A 273 0.56 25.79 11.18
CA TYR A 273 0.28 24.51 11.87
C TYR A 273 -0.19 23.44 10.89
N TYR A 274 -1.05 23.80 9.95
CA TYR A 274 -1.53 22.88 8.92
C TYR A 274 -0.37 22.29 8.10
N ILE A 275 0.55 23.12 7.61
CA ILE A 275 1.70 22.67 6.81
C ILE A 275 2.57 21.72 7.62
N VAL A 276 2.95 22.10 8.85
CA VAL A 276 3.83 21.29 9.70
C VAL A 276 3.22 19.91 9.97
N PHE A 277 1.96 19.85 10.40
CA PHE A 277 1.32 18.56 10.71
C PHE A 277 0.94 17.76 9.46
N THR A 278 0.73 18.41 8.32
CA THR A 278 0.60 17.73 7.03
C THR A 278 1.91 17.06 6.62
N MET A 279 3.06 17.68 6.86
CA MET A 279 4.36 17.05 6.61
C MET A 279 4.55 15.79 7.44
N PHE A 280 4.17 15.79 8.72
CA PHE A 280 4.18 14.58 9.55
C PHE A 280 3.25 13.49 9.00
N ARG A 281 2.04 13.86 8.54
CA ARG A 281 1.09 12.91 7.94
C ARG A 281 1.67 12.27 6.69
N VAL A 282 2.21 13.07 5.76
CA VAL A 282 2.81 12.58 4.52
C VAL A 282 4.03 11.69 4.80
N LEU A 283 4.87 12.07 5.76
CA LEU A 283 6.02 11.25 6.17
C LEU A 283 5.58 9.88 6.73
N SER A 284 4.61 9.86 7.65
CA SER A 284 4.07 8.62 8.22
C SER A 284 3.48 7.71 7.13
N LEU A 285 2.66 8.26 6.22
CA LEU A 285 2.11 7.50 5.09
C LEU A 285 3.18 6.98 4.13
N SER A 286 4.23 7.77 3.89
CA SER A 286 5.34 7.38 3.01
C SER A 286 6.10 6.16 3.56
N VAL A 287 6.35 6.12 4.88
CA VAL A 287 7.00 4.96 5.51
C VAL A 287 6.09 3.73 5.44
N GLN A 288 4.79 3.87 5.71
CA GLN A 288 3.82 2.78 5.57
C GLN A 288 3.75 2.24 4.14
N TYR A 289 3.82 3.12 3.14
CA TYR A 289 3.88 2.74 1.73
C TYR A 289 5.14 1.93 1.40
N ILE A 290 6.30 2.38 1.89
CA ILE A 290 7.57 1.67 1.67
C ILE A 290 7.50 0.27 2.28
N LEU A 291 7.00 0.13 3.52
CA LEU A 291 6.79 -1.17 4.16
C LEU A 291 5.84 -2.06 3.36
N ALA A 292 4.70 -1.54 2.92
CA ALA A 292 3.75 -2.30 2.09
C ALA A 292 4.37 -2.75 0.75
N LYS A 293 5.20 -1.90 0.14
CA LYS A 293 5.94 -2.23 -1.09
C LYS A 293 7.00 -3.29 -0.85
N VAL A 294 7.73 -3.23 0.25
CA VAL A 294 8.70 -4.26 0.65
C VAL A 294 8.01 -5.61 0.82
N ILE A 295 6.87 -5.65 1.52
CA ILE A 295 6.08 -6.88 1.68
C ILE A 295 5.66 -7.45 0.33
N TYR A 296 5.13 -6.59 -0.55
CA TYR A 296 4.73 -6.99 -1.89
C TYR A 296 5.89 -7.56 -2.72
N ILE A 297 7.06 -6.91 -2.67
CA ILE A 297 8.26 -7.38 -3.39
C ILE A 297 8.63 -8.77 -2.92
N ILE A 298 8.77 -8.99 -1.60
CA ILE A 298 9.18 -10.27 -1.04
C ILE A 298 8.22 -11.40 -1.43
N GLN A 299 6.91 -11.15 -1.36
CA GLN A 299 5.89 -12.13 -1.72
C GLN A 299 5.80 -12.41 -3.23
N SER A 300 6.23 -11.48 -4.07
CA SER A 300 6.20 -11.63 -5.53
C SER A 300 7.53 -12.04 -6.16
N LEU A 301 8.56 -12.33 -5.34
CA LEU A 301 9.87 -12.75 -5.82
C LEU A 301 9.78 -14.05 -6.64
N PRO A 302 10.22 -14.04 -7.91
CA PRO A 302 10.13 -15.19 -8.81
C PRO A 302 11.30 -16.16 -8.63
N LEU A 303 11.60 -16.56 -7.39
CA LEU A 303 12.79 -17.35 -7.04
C LEU A 303 12.80 -18.73 -7.71
N TYR A 304 11.64 -19.37 -7.84
CA TYR A 304 11.56 -20.70 -8.44
C TYR A 304 11.83 -20.66 -9.94
N VAL A 305 11.29 -19.65 -10.64
CA VAL A 305 11.61 -19.40 -12.05
C VAL A 305 13.09 -19.11 -12.24
N LEU A 306 13.70 -18.30 -11.37
CA LEU A 306 15.14 -18.01 -11.43
C LEU A 306 15.97 -19.29 -11.29
N ILE A 307 15.66 -20.15 -10.32
CA ILE A 307 16.37 -21.42 -10.12
C ILE A 307 16.21 -22.33 -11.34
N LEU A 308 14.99 -22.46 -11.86
CA LEU A 308 14.73 -23.27 -13.05
C LEU A 308 15.42 -22.69 -14.30
N TRP A 309 15.59 -21.38 -14.40
CA TRP A 309 16.27 -20.71 -15.52
C TRP A 309 17.78 -20.93 -15.44
N ILE A 310 18.39 -20.79 -14.26
CA ILE A 310 19.80 -21.07 -14.00
C ILE A 310 20.12 -22.54 -14.31
N THR A 311 19.27 -23.45 -13.85
CA THR A 311 19.43 -24.90 -14.08
C THR A 311 19.06 -25.35 -15.50
N ARG A 312 18.66 -24.42 -16.38
CA ARG A 312 18.19 -24.67 -17.75
C ARG A 312 17.14 -25.79 -17.83
N SER A 313 16.21 -25.78 -16.87
CA SER A 313 15.21 -26.84 -16.75
C SER A 313 14.22 -26.85 -17.93
N PRO A 314 13.86 -28.03 -18.46
CA PRO A 314 12.87 -28.16 -19.54
C PRO A 314 11.48 -27.64 -19.16
N LYS A 315 11.20 -27.42 -17.88
CA LYS A 315 9.91 -26.89 -17.39
C LYS A 315 9.64 -25.44 -17.80
N ILE A 316 10.70 -24.64 -17.99
CA ILE A 316 10.58 -23.24 -18.41
C ILE A 316 10.45 -23.11 -19.93
N LEU A 317 10.85 -24.13 -20.69
CA LEU A 317 10.83 -24.05 -22.14
C LEU A 317 9.38 -23.85 -22.62
N GLY A 318 9.20 -22.69 -23.26
CA GLY A 318 7.91 -22.17 -23.65
C GLY A 318 7.44 -22.80 -24.93
N ASN A 319 8.00 -22.33 -26.05
CA ASN A 319 7.48 -22.66 -27.37
C ASN A 319 8.14 -23.93 -27.89
N ILE A 320 7.29 -24.79 -28.44
CA ILE A 320 7.69 -26.01 -29.12
C ILE A 320 7.70 -25.69 -30.60
N LEU A 321 8.88 -25.68 -31.23
CA LEU A 321 8.97 -25.71 -32.70
C LEU A 321 8.87 -27.16 -33.15
N ILE A 322 7.98 -27.43 -34.09
CA ILE A 322 7.80 -28.75 -34.67
C ILE A 322 8.23 -28.62 -36.13
N GLU A 323 9.33 -29.26 -36.48
CA GLU A 323 9.84 -29.38 -37.86
C GLU A 323 9.40 -30.75 -38.40
N GLU A 324 8.87 -30.80 -39.62
CA GLU A 324 8.59 -32.06 -40.31
C GLU A 324 9.85 -32.55 -41.02
N VAL A 325 10.19 -33.82 -40.84
CA VAL A 325 11.33 -34.47 -41.52
C VAL A 325 10.76 -35.46 -42.51
N GLU A 326 10.91 -35.18 -43.81
CA GLU A 326 10.48 -36.07 -44.88
C GLU A 326 11.23 -37.41 -44.82
N SER A 327 10.47 -38.51 -44.76
CA SER A 327 10.98 -39.87 -44.94
C SER A 327 9.94 -40.70 -45.67
N ASN A 328 10.40 -41.48 -46.67
CA ASN A 328 9.59 -42.14 -47.71
C ASN A 328 8.50 -43.13 -47.23
N SER A 329 8.35 -43.39 -45.93
CA SER A 329 7.35 -44.34 -45.41
C SER A 329 6.73 -43.98 -44.05
N SER A 330 7.20 -42.93 -43.37
CA SER A 330 6.65 -42.50 -42.08
C SER A 330 6.87 -41.02 -41.84
N ILE A 331 5.83 -40.31 -41.39
CA ILE A 331 5.90 -38.89 -41.00
C ILE A 331 6.68 -38.79 -39.68
N ILE A 332 7.86 -38.18 -39.71
CA ILE A 332 8.71 -37.98 -38.52
C ILE A 332 8.67 -36.50 -38.14
N PHE A 333 8.12 -36.19 -36.96
CA PHE A 333 8.15 -34.84 -36.41
C PHE A 333 9.37 -34.64 -35.52
N LYS A 334 10.22 -33.67 -35.85
CA LYS A 334 11.32 -33.21 -35.02
C LYS A 334 10.85 -32.06 -34.15
N VAL A 335 10.81 -32.32 -32.85
CA VAL A 335 10.35 -31.37 -31.84
C VAL A 335 11.56 -30.64 -31.25
N LYS A 336 11.73 -29.35 -31.57
CA LYS A 336 12.77 -28.49 -31.01
C LYS A 336 12.16 -27.54 -29.98
N LEU A 337 12.57 -27.67 -28.72
CA LEU A 337 12.14 -26.78 -27.66
C LEU A 337 12.97 -25.49 -27.72
N VAL A 338 12.33 -24.33 -27.86
CA VAL A 338 13.02 -23.03 -27.92
C VAL A 338 12.77 -22.24 -26.64
N CYS A 339 13.86 -21.84 -25.98
CA CYS A 339 13.84 -20.94 -24.84
C CYS A 339 14.15 -19.51 -25.34
N ASN A 340 13.16 -18.81 -25.90
CA ASN A 340 13.35 -17.44 -26.44
C ASN A 340 12.72 -16.33 -25.58
N LYS A 341 12.20 -16.65 -24.38
CA LYS A 341 11.60 -15.63 -23.52
C LYS A 341 12.67 -15.00 -22.63
N SER A 342 12.65 -13.66 -22.53
CA SER A 342 13.54 -12.95 -21.63
C SER A 342 13.20 -13.29 -20.17
N LEU A 343 14.15 -13.11 -19.26
CA LEU A 343 13.92 -13.36 -17.84
C LEU A 343 12.76 -12.49 -17.30
N GLY A 344 12.65 -11.24 -17.77
CA GLY A 344 11.55 -10.34 -17.39
C GLY A 344 10.17 -10.86 -17.81
N ASP A 345 10.06 -11.39 -19.04
CA ASP A 345 8.78 -11.94 -19.52
C ASP A 345 8.36 -13.18 -18.72
N LEU A 346 9.33 -14.00 -18.30
CA LEU A 346 9.07 -15.18 -17.48
C LEU A 346 8.64 -14.84 -16.06
N THR A 347 9.22 -13.79 -15.47
CA THR A 347 8.88 -13.36 -14.11
C THR A 347 7.50 -12.71 -14.04
N GLU A 348 7.10 -11.97 -15.07
CA GLU A 348 5.76 -11.39 -15.18
C GLU A 348 4.71 -12.48 -15.46
N TYR A 349 5.02 -13.43 -16.34
CA TYR A 349 4.11 -14.51 -16.70
C TYR A 349 3.81 -15.48 -15.54
N PHE A 350 4.78 -15.80 -14.69
CA PHE A 350 4.61 -16.75 -13.57
C PHE A 350 4.51 -16.06 -12.20
N LYS A 351 4.01 -14.83 -12.17
CA LYS A 351 3.87 -14.06 -10.94
C LYS A 351 2.74 -14.63 -10.06
N PRO A 352 2.97 -14.90 -8.77
CA PRO A 352 1.89 -15.35 -7.89
C PRO A 352 0.80 -14.28 -7.75
N PRO A 353 -0.45 -14.67 -7.43
CA PRO A 353 -1.58 -13.75 -7.33
C PRO A 353 -1.54 -12.90 -6.04
N VAL A 354 -0.48 -12.11 -5.87
CA VAL A 354 -0.25 -11.24 -4.71
C VAL A 354 -0.77 -9.84 -5.02
N LYS A 355 -1.51 -9.25 -4.08
CA LYS A 355 -1.98 -7.87 -4.16
C LYS A 355 -1.19 -6.99 -3.19
N MET A 356 -0.87 -5.79 -3.62
CA MET A 356 -0.28 -4.76 -2.76
C MET A 356 -1.32 -4.28 -1.72
N LEU A 357 -0.93 -4.28 -0.45
CA LEU A 357 -1.81 -4.02 0.71
C LEU A 357 -2.34 -2.58 0.74
N LYS A 358 -1.45 -1.60 0.53
CA LYS A 358 -1.81 -0.17 0.46
C LYS A 358 -1.45 0.40 -0.90
N GLN A 359 -2.45 0.85 -1.65
CA GLN A 359 -2.26 1.61 -2.89
C GLN A 359 -2.55 3.08 -2.58
N PHE A 360 -1.56 3.95 -2.76
CA PHE A 360 -1.75 5.38 -2.58
C PHE A 360 -1.83 6.06 -3.94
N ASP A 361 -2.94 6.76 -4.17
CA ASP A 361 -3.07 7.69 -5.28
C ASP A 361 -2.42 9.02 -4.89
N TRP A 362 -1.13 9.16 -5.20
CA TRP A 362 -0.33 10.34 -4.89
C TRP A 362 -0.94 11.64 -5.43
N SER A 363 -1.60 11.59 -6.59
CA SER A 363 -2.30 12.74 -7.16
C SER A 363 -3.47 13.22 -6.29
N ASN A 364 -4.22 12.28 -5.70
CA ASN A 364 -5.33 12.58 -4.81
C ASN A 364 -4.83 13.13 -3.47
N ILE A 365 -3.74 12.57 -2.93
CA ILE A 365 -3.09 13.09 -1.71
C ILE A 365 -2.64 14.53 -1.92
N VAL A 366 -1.92 14.81 -3.01
CA VAL A 366 -1.44 16.16 -3.34
C VAL A 366 -2.62 17.12 -3.52
N SER A 367 -3.68 16.71 -4.23
CA SER A 367 -4.90 17.52 -4.37
C SER A 367 -5.56 17.82 -3.02
N ASN A 368 -5.61 16.84 -2.11
CA ASN A 368 -6.19 17.02 -0.78
C ASN A 368 -5.35 17.94 0.11
N VAL A 369 -4.02 17.90 0.00
CA VAL A 369 -3.11 18.87 0.64
C VAL A 369 -3.44 20.30 0.20
N PHE A 370 -3.58 20.54 -1.11
CA PHE A 370 -3.85 21.90 -1.60
C PHE A 370 -5.26 22.39 -1.30
N THR A 371 -6.25 21.48 -1.27
CA THR A 371 -7.65 21.82 -1.00
C THR A 371 -7.99 21.87 0.48
N GLY A 372 -7.07 21.49 1.37
CA GLY A 372 -7.33 21.37 2.81
C GLY A 372 -8.28 20.22 3.15
N LYS A 373 -8.56 19.31 2.21
CA LYS A 373 -9.35 18.10 2.46
C LYS A 373 -8.52 17.10 3.25
N GLN A 374 -9.21 16.29 4.06
CA GLN A 374 -8.56 15.30 4.90
C GLN A 374 -7.90 14.21 4.05
N ILE A 375 -6.64 13.92 4.34
CA ILE A 375 -5.89 12.81 3.76
C ILE A 375 -6.14 11.59 4.66
N ILE A 376 -7.02 10.71 4.18
CA ILE A 376 -7.40 9.46 4.85
C ILE A 376 -6.31 8.42 4.62
#